data_AF-A0A4V2T504-F1
#
_entry.id   AF-A0A4V2T504-F1
#
_cell.length_a   1.000
_cell.length_b   1.000
_cell.length_c   1.000
_cell.angle_alpha   90.00
_cell.angle_beta   90.00
_cell.angle_gamma   90.00
#
_symmetry.space_group_name_H-M   'P 1'
#
loop_
_entity.id
_entity.type
_entity.pdbx_description
1 polymer ?
#
loop_
_entity_poly.entity_id
_entity_poly.type
_entity_poly.pdbx_seq_one_letter_code
_entity_poly.pdbx_strand_id
1 'polypeptide(L)'
;MKTNFSYFEPEEDDVEVVEVEEGQSLSATDAYIDFLFPKLLVGENIALFRKRNNNNFYTEFFENKEHLKLVLNNGLKDCDTYISLSTCVAVNGKLTKSAENMHRRSCLGFDFDKKDFKGRFNTIQEFVKHFKDTTGGLYIHYAIDSGHGYHIYIGVEETTAIARVTSITRRYAALCGADRVNISQAQSLRLPGTLNHKDREFPLAVNIVFRYKEEGFRRYTLDYLESRLKKLEKAAGIGRSVTRKKSITRKFKGMYPCVATMLNNGVPKGERNKCLARIVSYFRDCAKENYDSALEVVLQWNGKCNELCEEHEQKLEDEVTKDFKRLWYPKEPYNFLGCISDNNTFSPILAKYCDEAQCSKHRRGPTKDSNQFFTLDSRYVTDKCLCNLKGYAYVIIKVLLDNKNAYKVSELVELTGYSEQTVTRTLNSLLELQLINKSTEGVVNTYKAKNYAPPKEKEYITLPVKLFDMLVNKEISEQELLLYIAIRRNAYASKKCTQDVLGKLLDLTERSISRTAKQMVSLGLLEIEPRKTGNIIKKGGKTIEKSFNFYRFPLEEQSDEDADI
;
A
#
# COMPACT_ATOMS: atom_id res chain seq x y z
N MET A 1 66.44 -37.48 -42.07
CA MET A 1 65.35 -38.45 -42.30
C MET A 1 64.27 -37.76 -43.11
N LYS A 2 63.99 -38.29 -44.29
CA LYS A 2 62.82 -37.93 -45.11
C LYS A 2 61.58 -38.52 -44.46
N THR A 3 60.49 -37.76 -44.41
CA THR A 3 59.14 -38.30 -44.63
C THR A 3 58.27 -37.20 -45.23
N ASN A 4 57.96 -37.38 -46.51
CA ASN A 4 56.83 -36.75 -47.20
C ASN A 4 55.52 -37.23 -46.58
N PHE A 5 54.50 -36.38 -46.54
CA PHE A 5 53.14 -36.76 -46.96
C PHE A 5 52.42 -35.52 -47.53
N SER A 6 51.55 -35.79 -48.49
CA SER A 6 51.16 -34.96 -49.63
C SER A 6 49.81 -34.25 -49.46
N TYR A 7 49.74 -33.03 -50.04
CA TYR A 7 48.64 -32.37 -50.77
C TYR A 7 47.18 -32.53 -50.32
N PHE A 8 46.49 -31.39 -50.15
CA PHE A 8 45.33 -30.98 -50.96
C PHE A 8 45.10 -29.46 -50.79
N GLU A 9 45.20 -28.68 -51.87
CA GLU A 9 44.67 -27.30 -51.96
C GLU A 9 43.16 -27.36 -52.23
N PRO A 10 42.42 -26.32 -51.81
CA PRO A 10 41.80 -25.48 -52.83
C PRO A 10 42.03 -23.98 -52.57
N GLU A 11 42.14 -23.26 -53.70
CA GLU A 11 42.18 -21.81 -53.86
C GLU A 11 41.00 -21.11 -53.17
N GLU A 12 41.24 -19.98 -52.51
CA GLU A 12 40.27 -18.89 -52.36
C GLU A 12 41.02 -17.58 -52.05
N ASP A 13 41.01 -16.71 -53.05
CA ASP A 13 40.97 -15.24 -53.07
C ASP A 13 41.71 -14.39 -52.00
N ASP A 14 42.45 -13.43 -52.55
CA ASP A 14 43.13 -12.30 -51.92
C ASP A 14 42.47 -11.77 -50.63
N VAL A 15 43.08 -12.10 -49.48
CA VAL A 15 42.90 -11.33 -48.25
C VAL A 15 44.13 -10.46 -48.07
N GLU A 16 43.99 -9.17 -48.39
CA GLU A 16 44.92 -8.13 -47.93
C GLU A 16 44.97 -8.19 -46.40
N VAL A 17 46.04 -8.77 -45.87
CA VAL A 17 46.40 -8.69 -44.46
C VAL A 17 46.86 -7.25 -44.21
N VAL A 18 45.94 -6.40 -43.78
CA VAL A 18 46.31 -5.11 -43.19
C VAL A 18 46.82 -5.40 -41.78
N GLU A 19 48.14 -5.44 -41.65
CA GLU A 19 48.84 -5.40 -40.36
C GLU A 19 48.37 -4.15 -39.60
N VAL A 20 47.64 -4.35 -38.50
CA VAL A 20 47.25 -3.26 -37.60
C VAL A 20 48.46 -2.95 -36.73
N GLU A 21 49.17 -1.87 -37.07
CA GLU A 21 50.25 -1.31 -36.26
C GLU A 21 49.77 -1.02 -34.83
N GLU A 22 50.45 -1.62 -33.85
CA GLU A 22 50.32 -1.29 -32.43
C GLU A 22 50.75 0.17 -32.20
N GLY A 23 49.80 1.02 -31.75
CA GLY A 23 50.13 2.35 -31.24
C GLY A 23 49.19 3.50 -31.61
N GLN A 24 48.03 3.24 -32.23
CA GLN A 24 47.05 4.32 -32.46
C GLN A 24 46.37 4.73 -31.15
N SER A 25 46.60 5.98 -30.75
CA SER A 25 45.82 6.66 -29.71
C SER A 25 44.33 6.57 -30.07
N LEU A 26 43.56 5.77 -29.31
CA LEU A 26 42.10 5.68 -29.45
C LEU A 26 41.49 7.08 -29.53
N SER A 27 40.61 7.32 -30.49
CA SER A 27 39.88 8.59 -30.54
C SER A 27 39.11 8.78 -29.23
N ALA A 28 38.83 10.04 -28.85
CA ALA A 28 38.07 10.30 -27.62
C ALA A 28 36.70 9.58 -27.62
N THR A 29 36.12 9.38 -28.81
CA THR A 29 34.89 8.61 -29.03
C THR A 29 35.11 7.11 -28.83
N ASP A 30 36.21 6.54 -29.32
CA ASP A 30 36.50 5.11 -29.13
C ASP A 30 36.65 4.76 -27.65
N ALA A 31 37.38 5.60 -26.90
CA ALA A 31 37.51 5.45 -25.46
C ALA A 31 36.17 5.64 -24.71
N TYR A 32 35.24 6.42 -25.27
CA TYR A 32 33.88 6.55 -24.75
C TYR A 32 33.05 5.28 -25.02
N ILE A 33 33.18 4.67 -26.20
CA ILE A 33 32.54 3.38 -26.52
C ILE A 33 33.06 2.29 -25.60
N ASP A 34 34.37 2.21 -25.37
CA ASP A 34 34.96 1.24 -24.45
C ASP A 34 34.58 1.51 -22.98
N PHE A 35 34.33 2.77 -22.63
CA PHE A 35 33.77 3.11 -21.32
C PHE A 35 32.34 2.59 -21.14
N LEU A 36 31.47 2.77 -22.14
CA LEU A 36 30.08 2.29 -22.09
C LEU A 36 30.00 0.76 -22.12
N PHE A 37 30.87 0.14 -22.93
CA PHE A 37 30.89 -1.29 -23.19
C PHE A 37 32.30 -1.87 -22.98
N PRO A 38 32.72 -2.07 -21.71
CA PRO A 38 34.03 -2.63 -21.40
C PRO A 38 34.23 -3.98 -22.08
N LYS A 39 33.18 -4.80 -22.08
CA LYS A 39 33.10 -6.08 -22.78
C LYS A 39 31.83 -6.10 -23.61
N LEU A 40 31.93 -6.77 -24.75
CA LEU A 40 30.79 -7.16 -25.58
C LEU A 40 30.90 -8.67 -25.78
N LEU A 41 30.00 -9.43 -25.17
CA LEU A 41 30.05 -10.90 -25.25
C LEU A 41 29.34 -11.40 -26.50
N VAL A 42 29.63 -12.64 -26.90
CA VAL A 42 28.95 -13.32 -28.00
C VAL A 42 27.44 -13.31 -27.77
N GLY A 43 26.68 -12.87 -28.78
CA GLY A 43 25.22 -12.73 -28.74
C GLY A 43 24.72 -11.41 -28.15
N GLU A 44 25.60 -10.56 -27.60
CA GLU A 44 25.25 -9.20 -27.18
C GLU A 44 25.49 -8.19 -28.31
N ASN A 45 24.62 -7.20 -28.38
CA ASN A 45 24.61 -6.16 -29.40
C ASN A 45 24.62 -4.76 -28.78
N ILE A 46 25.26 -3.80 -29.44
CA ILE A 46 25.14 -2.37 -29.12
C ILE A 46 24.07 -1.77 -30.03
N ALA A 47 23.12 -1.01 -29.48
CA ALA A 47 22.06 -0.40 -30.26
C ALA A 47 22.33 1.10 -30.51
N LEU A 48 22.33 1.50 -31.78
CA LEU A 48 22.26 2.90 -32.19
C LEU A 48 20.84 3.23 -32.66
N PHE A 49 20.26 4.28 -32.09
CA PHE A 49 18.98 4.83 -32.51
C PHE A 49 19.23 6.06 -33.39
N ARG A 50 18.80 5.99 -34.64
CA ARG A 50 19.01 7.05 -35.63
C ARG A 50 17.68 7.64 -36.03
N LYS A 51 17.59 8.97 -35.95
CA LYS A 51 16.41 9.75 -36.35
C LYS A 51 16.83 10.74 -37.45
N ARG A 52 16.42 10.45 -38.69
CA ARG A 52 16.69 11.32 -39.86
C ARG A 52 15.70 12.47 -39.97
N ASN A 53 14.42 12.23 -39.66
CA ASN A 53 13.37 13.24 -39.64
C ASN A 53 12.27 12.84 -38.65
N ASN A 54 11.20 13.63 -38.51
CA ASN A 54 10.18 13.43 -37.47
C ASN A 54 9.45 12.08 -37.53
N ASN A 55 9.49 11.38 -38.68
CA ASN A 55 8.74 10.14 -38.90
C ASN A 55 9.62 8.92 -39.24
N ASN A 56 10.94 9.08 -39.39
CA ASN A 56 11.83 7.99 -39.77
C ASN A 56 12.87 7.72 -38.67
N PHE A 57 12.56 6.70 -37.88
CA PHE A 57 13.42 6.14 -36.85
C PHE A 57 13.81 4.73 -37.26
N TYR A 58 15.09 4.41 -37.13
CA TYR A 58 15.55 3.03 -37.21
C TYR A 58 16.58 2.76 -36.12
N THR A 59 16.68 1.49 -35.75
CA THR A 59 17.68 1.00 -34.80
C THR A 59 18.64 0.12 -35.55
N GLU A 60 19.92 0.40 -35.40
CA GLU A 60 21.02 -0.38 -35.95
C GLU A 60 21.73 -1.09 -34.80
N PHE A 61 22.08 -2.35 -35.00
CA PHE A 61 22.65 -3.19 -33.96
C PHE A 61 24.04 -3.67 -34.38
N PHE A 62 24.97 -3.60 -33.43
CA PHE A 62 26.38 -3.91 -33.67
C PHE A 62 26.84 -5.02 -32.73
N GLU A 63 27.25 -6.15 -33.30
CA GLU A 63 27.84 -7.29 -32.59
C GLU A 63 29.33 -7.09 -32.29
N ASN A 64 29.96 -6.09 -32.90
CA ASN A 64 31.38 -5.81 -32.80
C ASN A 64 31.63 -4.32 -32.53
N LYS A 65 32.38 -4.02 -31.44
CA LYS A 65 32.74 -2.65 -31.05
C LYS A 65 33.63 -1.96 -32.08
N GLU A 66 34.56 -2.68 -32.69
CA GLU A 66 35.50 -2.12 -33.67
C GLU A 66 34.77 -1.76 -34.98
N HIS A 67 33.78 -2.55 -35.38
CA HIS A 67 32.91 -2.19 -36.50
C HIS A 67 32.12 -0.91 -36.19
N LEU A 68 31.54 -0.79 -34.99
CA LEU A 68 30.87 0.43 -34.56
C LEU A 68 31.83 1.64 -34.61
N LYS A 69 33.04 1.52 -34.04
CA LYS A 69 34.05 2.60 -34.04
C LYS A 69 34.42 3.04 -35.47
N LEU A 70 34.62 2.09 -36.38
CA LEU A 70 34.88 2.36 -37.80
C LEU A 70 33.73 3.16 -38.45
N VAL A 71 32.48 2.75 -38.20
CA VAL A 71 31.28 3.47 -38.69
C VAL A 71 31.23 4.89 -38.14
N LEU A 72 31.60 5.10 -36.88
CA LEU A 72 31.64 6.44 -36.27
C LEU A 72 32.75 7.33 -36.84
N ASN A 73 33.91 6.76 -37.16
CA ASN A 73 35.01 7.48 -37.80
C ASN A 73 34.67 7.93 -39.23
N ASN A 74 33.82 7.17 -39.93
CA ASN A 74 33.28 7.56 -41.24
C ASN A 74 32.20 8.66 -41.16
N GLY A 75 31.70 8.95 -39.96
CA GLY A 75 30.83 10.08 -39.64
C GLY A 75 29.33 9.80 -39.81
N LEU A 76 28.54 10.17 -38.79
CA LEU A 76 27.07 10.08 -38.78
C LEU A 76 26.43 11.47 -38.72
N LYS A 77 26.62 12.26 -39.78
CA LYS A 77 26.26 13.69 -39.80
C LYS A 77 24.83 13.98 -40.25
N ASP A 78 24.13 13.02 -40.85
CA ASP A 78 22.82 13.22 -41.49
C ASP A 78 21.61 13.00 -40.57
N CYS A 79 21.84 12.61 -39.31
CA CYS A 79 20.75 12.25 -38.40
C CYS A 79 21.09 12.50 -36.92
N ASP A 80 20.04 12.65 -36.12
CA ASP A 80 20.13 12.57 -34.67
C ASP A 80 20.47 11.15 -34.25
N THR A 81 21.65 10.95 -33.63
CA THR A 81 22.11 9.62 -33.21
C THR A 81 22.17 9.50 -31.70
N TYR A 82 21.63 8.39 -31.18
CA TYR A 82 21.67 8.03 -29.77
C TYR A 82 22.23 6.62 -29.62
N ILE A 83 22.95 6.37 -28.53
CA ILE A 83 23.49 5.06 -28.19
C ILE A 83 22.77 4.52 -26.96
N SER A 84 22.47 3.22 -26.94
CA SER A 84 21.97 2.56 -25.72
C SER A 84 23.01 2.60 -24.61
N LEU A 85 22.57 2.68 -23.35
CA LEU A 85 23.49 2.55 -22.21
C LEU A 85 23.69 1.09 -21.76
N SER A 86 22.92 0.18 -22.34
CA SER A 86 22.99 -1.27 -22.12
C SER A 86 23.28 -1.97 -23.44
N THR A 87 23.94 -3.12 -23.38
CA THR A 87 23.93 -4.09 -24.49
C THR A 87 22.55 -4.72 -24.61
N CYS A 88 22.26 -5.28 -25.77
CA CYS A 88 20.98 -5.88 -26.13
C CYS A 88 21.17 -7.36 -26.49
N VAL A 89 20.22 -8.21 -26.12
CA VAL A 89 20.15 -9.61 -26.57
C VAL A 89 18.79 -9.87 -27.21
N ALA A 90 18.73 -10.79 -28.16
CA ALA A 90 17.49 -11.14 -28.82
C ALA A 90 16.56 -11.89 -27.84
N VAL A 91 15.28 -11.51 -27.81
CA VAL A 91 14.23 -12.20 -27.06
C VAL A 91 13.25 -12.74 -28.09
N ASN A 92 12.99 -14.05 -28.06
CA ASN A 92 12.17 -14.74 -29.09
C ASN A 92 12.67 -14.48 -30.52
N GLY A 93 13.99 -14.47 -30.71
CA GLY A 93 14.63 -14.24 -32.01
C GLY A 93 14.54 -12.80 -32.52
N LYS A 94 14.03 -11.85 -31.73
CA LYS A 94 13.88 -10.45 -32.12
C LYS A 94 14.71 -9.53 -31.23
N LEU A 95 15.41 -8.61 -31.87
CA LEU A 95 16.20 -7.56 -31.23
C LEU A 95 15.48 -6.22 -31.40
N THR A 96 15.10 -5.59 -30.29
CA THR A 96 14.36 -4.32 -30.30
C THR A 96 14.87 -3.34 -29.25
N LYS A 97 14.28 -2.14 -29.20
CA LYS A 97 14.53 -1.13 -28.15
C LYS A 97 13.76 -1.44 -26.85
N SER A 98 12.98 -2.51 -26.76
CA SER A 98 12.20 -2.77 -25.57
C SER A 98 13.10 -3.05 -24.35
N ALA A 99 12.57 -2.80 -23.15
CA ALA A 99 13.29 -3.04 -21.91
C ALA A 99 13.72 -4.51 -21.77
N GLU A 100 12.93 -5.46 -22.30
CA GLU A 100 13.19 -6.90 -22.21
C GLU A 100 14.45 -7.33 -22.98
N ASN A 101 14.84 -6.59 -24.02
CA ASN A 101 16.04 -6.86 -24.79
C ASN A 101 17.31 -6.34 -24.10
N MET A 102 17.20 -5.43 -23.12
CA MET A 102 18.36 -4.84 -22.46
C MET A 102 19.02 -5.86 -21.53
N HIS A 103 20.31 -6.11 -21.71
CA HIS A 103 21.00 -7.19 -21.02
C HIS A 103 22.04 -6.70 -20.00
N ARG A 104 23.07 -5.97 -20.43
CA ARG A 104 24.19 -5.58 -19.56
C ARG A 104 24.45 -4.09 -19.59
N ARG A 105 24.65 -3.48 -18.44
CA ARG A 105 24.93 -2.04 -18.29
C ARG A 105 26.17 -1.82 -17.44
N SER A 106 26.98 -0.82 -17.80
CA SER A 106 28.22 -0.49 -17.09
C SER A 106 28.33 1.00 -16.70
N CYS A 107 27.28 1.78 -16.89
CA CYS A 107 27.28 3.19 -16.49
C CYS A 107 25.93 3.69 -15.99
N LEU A 108 25.96 4.77 -15.20
CA LEU A 108 24.81 5.67 -15.01
C LEU A 108 24.93 6.80 -16.04
N GLY A 109 23.81 7.25 -16.58
CA GLY A 109 23.74 8.36 -17.53
C GLY A 109 22.67 9.37 -17.09
N PHE A 110 23.05 10.63 -17.02
CA PHE A 110 22.20 11.73 -16.56
C PHE A 110 22.09 12.79 -17.65
N ASP A 111 20.86 13.18 -17.99
CA ASP A 111 20.57 14.20 -19.01
C ASP A 111 20.16 15.51 -18.33
N PHE A 112 20.88 16.59 -18.61
CA PHE A 112 20.60 17.92 -18.10
C PHE A 112 20.27 18.86 -19.26
N ASP A 113 19.01 19.31 -19.36
CA ASP A 113 18.61 20.29 -20.36
C ASP A 113 18.93 21.71 -19.84
N LYS A 114 19.71 22.49 -20.60
CA LYS A 114 20.09 23.87 -20.21
C LYS A 114 18.85 24.73 -19.94
N LYS A 115 17.71 24.43 -20.58
CA LYS A 115 16.48 25.20 -20.41
C LYS A 115 15.91 25.11 -18.98
N ASP A 116 16.14 24.00 -18.28
CA ASP A 116 15.59 23.74 -16.94
C ASP A 116 16.41 24.44 -15.84
N PHE A 117 17.59 24.96 -16.21
CA PHE A 117 18.54 25.64 -15.33
C PHE A 117 18.83 27.08 -15.76
N LYS A 118 17.98 27.67 -16.61
CA LYS A 118 18.12 29.07 -17.09
C LYS A 118 18.31 30.03 -15.93
N GLY A 119 19.33 30.89 -16.03
CA GLY A 119 19.69 31.87 -15.01
C GLY A 119 20.39 31.30 -13.78
N ARG A 120 20.64 29.98 -13.72
CA ARG A 120 21.37 29.32 -12.63
C ARG A 120 22.70 28.75 -13.07
N PHE A 121 22.72 27.98 -14.16
CA PHE A 121 23.94 27.34 -14.69
C PHE A 121 23.99 27.51 -16.21
N ASN A 122 25.14 27.92 -16.73
CA ASN A 122 25.38 28.15 -18.16
C ASN A 122 26.56 27.36 -18.70
N THR A 123 27.52 26.97 -17.84
CA THR A 123 28.78 26.34 -18.23
C THR A 123 28.86 24.89 -17.75
N ILE A 124 29.64 24.05 -18.44
CA ILE A 124 29.87 22.66 -18.01
C ILE A 124 30.45 22.58 -16.60
N GLN A 125 31.31 23.52 -16.20
CA GLN A 125 31.93 23.56 -14.88
C GLN A 125 30.88 23.72 -13.78
N GLU A 126 29.85 24.54 -14.00
CA GLU A 126 28.74 24.72 -13.07
C GLU A 126 27.88 23.45 -12.95
N PHE A 127 27.54 22.81 -14.08
CA PHE A 127 26.81 21.54 -14.07
C PHE A 127 27.60 20.42 -13.40
N VAL A 128 28.91 20.31 -13.67
CA VAL A 128 29.82 19.34 -13.03
C VAL A 128 29.91 19.61 -11.53
N LYS A 129 30.07 20.87 -11.12
CA LYS A 129 30.12 21.25 -9.71
C LYS A 129 28.80 20.89 -9.01
N HIS A 130 27.67 21.29 -9.60
CA HIS A 130 26.34 20.98 -9.08
C HIS A 130 26.09 19.48 -8.97
N PHE A 131 26.45 18.71 -9.99
CA PHE A 131 26.38 17.25 -9.97
C PHE A 131 27.20 16.68 -8.82
N LYS A 132 28.46 17.11 -8.65
CA LYS A 132 29.31 16.66 -7.54
C LYS A 132 28.69 17.03 -6.19
N ASP A 133 28.27 18.27 -6.00
CA ASP A 133 27.71 18.73 -4.73
C ASP A 133 26.46 17.93 -4.31
N THR A 134 25.59 17.61 -5.27
CA THR A 134 24.31 16.90 -5.03
C THR A 134 24.44 15.38 -4.96
N THR A 135 25.44 14.79 -5.62
CA THR A 135 25.71 13.33 -5.59
C THR A 135 26.75 12.95 -4.53
N GLY A 136 27.14 13.90 -3.69
CA GLY A 136 28.18 13.72 -2.68
C GLY A 136 29.57 13.54 -3.27
N GLY A 137 29.83 13.95 -4.51
CA GLY A 137 31.15 13.89 -5.13
C GLY A 137 31.42 12.58 -5.85
N LEU A 138 30.42 12.02 -6.55
CA LEU A 138 30.70 10.93 -7.49
C LEU A 138 31.67 11.40 -8.57
N TYR A 139 32.60 10.52 -8.95
CA TYR A 139 33.56 10.77 -10.01
C TYR A 139 32.85 10.74 -11.37
N ILE A 140 32.88 11.88 -12.06
CA ILE A 140 32.43 12.00 -13.43
C ILE A 140 33.49 11.37 -14.33
N HIS A 141 33.04 10.49 -15.22
CA HIS A 141 33.92 9.78 -16.16
C HIS A 141 33.89 10.46 -17.53
N TYR A 142 32.69 10.83 -17.98
CA TYR A 142 32.48 11.61 -19.18
C TYR A 142 31.43 12.68 -18.95
N ALA A 143 31.62 13.84 -19.58
CA ALA A 143 30.54 14.78 -19.83
C ALA A 143 30.50 15.14 -21.31
N ILE A 144 29.30 15.15 -21.87
CA ILE A 144 29.02 15.40 -23.28
C ILE A 144 28.16 16.65 -23.38
N ASP A 145 28.56 17.64 -24.17
CA ASP A 145 27.66 18.70 -24.61
C ASP A 145 26.79 18.14 -25.74
N SER A 146 25.49 18.02 -25.47
CA SER A 146 24.52 17.51 -26.43
C SER A 146 23.98 18.58 -27.37
N GLY A 147 24.53 19.81 -27.31
CA GLY A 147 24.09 21.00 -28.02
C GLY A 147 23.16 21.87 -27.17
N HIS A 148 22.11 21.26 -26.61
CA HIS A 148 21.12 21.95 -25.78
C HIS A 148 21.22 21.62 -24.28
N GLY A 149 22.19 20.81 -23.90
CA GLY A 149 22.26 20.21 -22.58
C GLY A 149 23.62 19.57 -22.34
N TYR A 150 23.75 18.94 -21.17
CA TYR A 150 24.91 18.13 -20.83
C TYR A 150 24.48 16.73 -20.43
N HIS A 151 25.16 15.72 -20.96
CA HIS A 151 25.04 14.36 -20.46
C HIS A 151 26.23 14.04 -19.56
N ILE A 152 25.98 13.56 -18.34
CA ILE A 152 27.02 13.18 -17.39
C ILE A 152 26.98 11.66 -17.19
N TYR A 153 28.17 11.04 -17.23
CA TYR A 153 28.31 9.59 -17.12
C TYR A 153 29.19 9.18 -15.95
N ILE A 154 28.75 8.13 -15.26
CA ILE A 154 29.44 7.54 -14.11
C ILE A 154 29.63 6.04 -14.37
N GLY A 155 30.86 5.54 -14.26
CA GLY A 155 31.16 4.11 -14.42
C GLY A 155 30.65 3.28 -13.25
N VAL A 156 29.92 2.22 -13.55
CA VAL A 156 29.54 1.16 -12.59
C VAL A 156 30.06 -0.17 -13.06
N GLU A 157 30.20 -1.11 -12.13
CA GLU A 157 30.55 -2.49 -12.47
C GLU A 157 29.51 -3.07 -13.45
N GLU A 158 29.96 -3.91 -14.37
CA GLU A 158 29.06 -4.56 -15.33
C GLU A 158 27.97 -5.32 -14.58
N THR A 159 26.71 -5.07 -14.94
CA THR A 159 25.56 -5.68 -14.27
C THR A 159 24.45 -6.02 -15.24
N THR A 160 23.77 -7.14 -15.00
CA THR A 160 22.53 -7.53 -15.68
C THR A 160 21.28 -7.09 -14.91
N ALA A 161 21.43 -6.48 -13.74
CA ALA A 161 20.32 -5.98 -12.94
C ALA A 161 19.81 -4.63 -13.48
N ILE A 162 19.31 -4.62 -14.73
CA ILE A 162 18.94 -3.40 -15.47
C ILE A 162 17.92 -2.54 -14.70
N ALA A 163 16.89 -3.17 -14.12
CA ALA A 163 15.91 -2.48 -13.30
C ALA A 163 16.54 -1.79 -12.08
N ARG A 164 17.51 -2.45 -11.43
CA ARG A 164 18.21 -1.94 -10.24
C ARG A 164 19.08 -0.72 -10.56
N VAL A 165 19.92 -0.82 -11.59
CA VAL A 165 20.77 0.31 -12.01
C VAL A 165 19.92 1.49 -12.52
N THR A 166 18.79 1.22 -13.17
CA THR A 166 17.82 2.26 -13.59
C THR A 166 17.21 2.97 -12.38
N SER A 167 16.80 2.22 -11.35
CA SER A 167 16.27 2.78 -10.10
C SER A 167 17.30 3.66 -9.37
N ILE A 168 18.55 3.19 -9.27
CA ILE A 168 19.67 3.97 -8.70
C ILE A 168 19.89 5.25 -9.49
N THR A 169 19.94 5.18 -10.82
CA THR A 169 20.11 6.35 -11.70
C THR A 169 19.00 7.37 -11.46
N ARG A 170 17.74 6.92 -11.42
CA ARG A 170 16.58 7.82 -11.21
C ARG A 170 16.61 8.52 -9.85
N ARG A 171 17.08 7.84 -8.81
CA ARG A 171 17.23 8.42 -7.46
C ARG A 171 18.34 9.46 -7.39
N TYR A 172 19.49 9.21 -8.02
CA TYR A 172 20.51 10.24 -8.17
C TYR A 172 20.03 11.43 -9.01
N ALA A 173 19.28 11.17 -10.08
CA ALA A 173 18.70 12.23 -10.91
C ALA A 173 17.74 13.13 -10.13
N ALA A 174 16.97 12.56 -9.18
CA ALA A 174 16.15 13.36 -8.28
C ALA A 174 16.96 14.29 -7.36
N LEU A 175 18.16 13.87 -6.93
CA LEU A 175 19.06 14.68 -6.12
C LEU A 175 19.72 15.80 -6.93
N CYS A 176 20.22 15.48 -8.13
CA CYS A 176 20.96 16.44 -8.94
C CYS A 176 20.07 17.25 -9.91
N GLY A 177 18.79 16.91 -10.05
CA GLY A 177 17.86 17.61 -10.94
C GLY A 177 18.00 17.24 -12.42
N ALA A 178 18.65 16.13 -12.74
CA ALA A 178 18.68 15.60 -14.11
C ALA A 178 17.26 15.15 -14.55
N ASP A 179 17.01 15.17 -15.86
CA ASP A 179 15.72 14.75 -16.41
C ASP A 179 15.46 13.27 -16.11
N ARG A 180 14.39 13.02 -15.36
CA ARG A 180 13.97 11.68 -14.95
C ARG A 180 13.11 10.97 -15.98
N VAL A 181 12.51 11.71 -16.92
CA VAL A 181 11.61 11.17 -17.94
C VAL A 181 12.39 10.24 -18.88
N ASN A 182 13.62 10.63 -19.22
CA ASN A 182 14.47 9.86 -20.14
C ASN A 182 15.25 8.71 -19.45
N ILE A 183 15.13 8.55 -18.13
CA ILE A 183 15.76 7.44 -17.40
C ILE A 183 14.83 6.24 -17.44
N SER A 184 15.17 5.24 -18.28
CA SER A 184 14.44 3.98 -18.42
C SER A 184 15.42 2.80 -18.51
N GLN A 185 14.90 1.57 -18.53
CA GLN A 185 15.75 0.38 -18.73
C GLN A 185 16.43 0.39 -20.11
N ALA A 186 15.70 0.84 -21.14
CA ALA A 186 16.19 1.05 -22.50
C ALA A 186 16.71 2.49 -22.74
N GLN A 187 17.32 3.08 -21.71
CA GLN A 187 17.83 4.45 -21.79
C GLN A 187 18.88 4.58 -22.91
N SER A 188 18.72 5.63 -23.71
CA SER A 188 19.64 6.00 -24.77
C SER A 188 19.96 7.49 -24.69
N LEU A 189 21.22 7.86 -24.88
CA LEU A 189 21.68 9.25 -24.85
C LEU A 189 22.43 9.59 -26.14
N ARG A 190 22.55 10.90 -26.44
CA ARG A 190 23.21 11.38 -27.66
C ARG A 190 24.64 10.87 -27.75
N LEU A 191 25.02 10.42 -28.95
CA LEU A 191 26.33 9.87 -29.24
C LEU A 191 27.32 10.99 -29.61
N PRO A 192 28.49 11.10 -28.97
CA PRO A 192 29.54 12.04 -29.38
C PRO A 192 30.04 11.82 -30.80
N GLY A 193 30.52 12.90 -31.43
CA GLY A 193 30.97 12.87 -32.82
C GLY A 193 29.83 12.91 -33.84
N THR A 194 28.59 13.14 -33.39
CA THR A 194 27.39 13.28 -34.24
C THR A 194 26.77 14.68 -34.12
N LEU A 195 25.72 14.95 -34.89
CA LEU A 195 25.02 16.24 -34.87
C LEU A 195 23.63 16.12 -34.19
N ASN A 196 23.25 17.18 -33.51
CA ASN A 196 21.92 17.40 -32.96
C ASN A 196 21.13 18.36 -33.86
N HIS A 197 20.11 17.82 -34.53
CA HIS A 197 19.26 18.48 -35.51
C HIS A 197 17.92 18.95 -34.91
N LYS A 198 17.86 19.16 -33.59
CA LYS A 198 16.67 19.71 -32.93
C LYS A 198 16.31 21.09 -33.50
N ASP A 199 17.34 21.89 -33.80
CA ASP A 199 17.27 22.98 -34.78
C ASP A 199 17.85 22.45 -36.10
N ARG A 200 17.03 22.44 -37.16
CA ARG A 200 17.46 21.91 -38.46
C ARG A 200 18.28 22.89 -39.27
N GLU A 201 18.12 24.19 -39.02
CA GLU A 201 18.86 25.23 -39.72
C GLU A 201 20.25 25.38 -39.11
N PHE A 202 20.36 25.16 -37.79
CA PHE A 202 21.62 25.25 -37.05
C PHE A 202 21.91 23.98 -36.22
N PRO A 203 22.24 22.84 -36.88
CA PRO A 203 22.60 21.63 -36.16
C PRO A 203 23.82 21.85 -35.24
N LEU A 204 23.73 21.37 -34.01
CA LEU A 204 24.79 21.52 -33.02
C LEU A 204 25.60 20.23 -32.87
N ALA A 205 26.92 20.34 -32.81
CA ALA A 205 27.78 19.19 -32.60
C ALA A 205 27.62 18.59 -31.19
N VAL A 206 27.59 17.26 -31.11
CA VAL A 206 27.60 16.52 -29.85
C VAL A 206 29.05 16.19 -29.49
N ASN A 207 29.58 16.85 -28.48
CA ASN A 207 31.02 16.83 -28.18
C ASN A 207 31.30 16.29 -26.78
N ILE A 208 32.37 15.51 -26.64
CA ILE A 208 32.94 15.20 -25.32
C ILE A 208 33.61 16.47 -24.81
N VAL A 209 33.10 17.04 -23.73
CA VAL A 209 33.63 18.25 -23.09
C VAL A 209 34.39 17.96 -21.81
N PHE A 210 34.27 16.75 -21.28
CA PHE A 210 35.07 16.26 -20.16
C PHE A 210 35.30 14.76 -20.27
N ARG A 211 36.53 14.31 -20.00
CA ARG A 211 36.93 12.91 -19.87
C ARG A 211 37.85 12.76 -18.66
N TYR A 212 37.60 11.75 -17.83
CA TYR A 212 38.51 11.37 -16.75
C TYR A 212 39.79 10.79 -17.34
N LYS A 213 40.95 11.33 -16.90
CA LYS A 213 42.24 11.11 -17.57
C LYS A 213 42.99 9.85 -17.12
N GLU A 214 42.65 9.28 -15.96
CA GLU A 214 43.36 8.09 -15.47
C GLU A 214 42.79 6.83 -16.12
N GLU A 215 43.69 6.00 -16.64
CA GLU A 215 43.36 4.65 -17.09
C GLU A 215 43.05 3.74 -15.88
N GLY A 216 42.17 2.76 -16.07
CA GLY A 216 41.85 1.80 -15.00
C GLY A 216 41.07 2.38 -13.82
N PHE A 217 40.35 3.49 -14.00
CA PHE A 217 39.50 4.08 -12.95
C PHE A 217 38.56 3.04 -12.33
N ARG A 218 38.32 3.18 -11.02
CA ARG A 218 37.41 2.28 -10.31
C ARG A 218 35.96 2.56 -10.67
N ARG A 219 35.28 1.52 -11.12
CA ARG A 219 33.83 1.52 -11.31
C ARG A 219 33.13 1.32 -9.96
N TYR A 220 31.98 1.97 -9.78
CA TYR A 220 31.23 1.83 -8.55
C TYR A 220 30.40 0.54 -8.53
N THR A 221 30.40 -0.16 -7.39
CA THR A 221 29.43 -1.24 -7.15
C THR A 221 28.03 -0.62 -6.94
N LEU A 222 26.96 -1.34 -7.33
CA LEU A 222 25.60 -0.87 -7.08
C LEU A 222 25.30 -0.73 -5.58
N ASP A 223 25.83 -1.65 -4.75
CA ASP A 223 25.68 -1.60 -3.29
C ASP A 223 26.28 -0.32 -2.69
N TYR A 224 27.47 0.08 -3.16
CA TYR A 224 28.11 1.31 -2.73
C TYR A 224 27.26 2.53 -3.09
N LEU A 225 26.77 2.57 -4.33
CA LEU A 225 25.93 3.66 -4.81
C LEU A 225 24.63 3.79 -4.02
N GLU A 226 23.96 2.68 -3.70
CA GLU A 226 22.75 2.67 -2.88
C GLU A 226 23.02 3.07 -1.42
N SER A 227 24.14 2.61 -0.85
CA SER A 227 24.57 3.01 0.50
C SER A 227 24.83 4.51 0.58
N ARG A 228 25.45 5.08 -0.45
CA ARG A 228 25.70 6.52 -0.56
C ARG A 228 24.39 7.29 -0.80
N LEU A 229 23.52 6.83 -1.70
CA LEU A 229 22.18 7.41 -1.94
C LEU A 229 21.40 7.58 -0.64
N LYS A 230 21.31 6.52 0.17
CA LYS A 230 20.57 6.56 1.45
C LYS A 230 21.04 7.69 2.37
N LYS A 231 22.34 8.00 2.38
CA LYS A 231 22.91 9.11 3.17
C LYS A 231 22.54 10.47 2.57
N LEU A 232 22.64 10.59 1.25
CA LEU A 232 22.37 11.83 0.52
C LEU A 232 20.89 12.20 0.54
N GLU A 233 20.00 11.25 0.28
CA GLU A 233 18.55 11.44 0.35
C GLU A 233 18.13 11.91 1.74
N LYS A 234 18.67 11.27 2.78
CA LYS A 234 18.46 11.69 4.17
C LYS A 234 18.93 13.12 4.42
N ALA A 235 20.10 13.51 3.91
CA ALA A 235 20.64 14.85 4.07
C ALA A 235 19.84 15.91 3.29
N ALA A 236 19.35 15.55 2.10
CA ALA A 236 18.52 16.40 1.25
C ALA A 236 17.07 16.53 1.75
N GLY A 237 16.69 15.83 2.83
CA GLY A 237 15.31 15.74 3.29
C GLY A 237 14.38 15.02 2.31
N ILE A 238 14.95 14.39 1.28
CA ILE A 238 14.26 13.54 0.31
C ILE A 238 14.04 12.21 1.02
N GLY A 239 12.81 11.98 1.46
CA GLY A 239 12.48 10.91 2.39
C GLY A 239 12.67 11.33 3.85
N ARG A 240 11.95 12.38 4.29
CA ARG A 240 11.71 12.63 5.71
C ARG A 240 11.24 11.33 6.39
N SER A 241 12.15 10.79 7.18
CA SER A 241 12.04 9.79 8.25
C SER A 241 11.49 8.40 7.96
N VAL A 242 12.21 7.59 7.16
CA VAL A 242 12.33 6.16 7.54
C VAL A 242 13.25 6.10 8.75
N THR A 243 12.65 6.34 9.91
CA THR A 243 13.23 5.99 11.21
C THR A 243 13.66 4.53 11.11
N ARG A 244 14.98 4.30 11.11
CA ARG A 244 15.69 3.03 11.33
C ARG A 244 14.73 1.87 11.61
N LYS A 245 14.45 1.03 10.59
CA LYS A 245 13.67 -0.23 10.62
C LYS A 245 13.47 -0.77 12.04
N LYS A 246 12.48 -0.25 12.76
CA LYS A 246 11.69 -1.05 13.67
C LYS A 246 10.62 -1.60 12.75
N SER A 247 10.58 -2.92 12.59
CA SER A 247 9.45 -3.59 11.96
C SER A 247 8.16 -2.86 12.35
N ILE A 248 7.24 -2.65 11.41
CA ILE A 248 5.90 -2.11 11.71
C ILE A 248 5.30 -2.82 12.95
N THR A 249 5.60 -4.11 13.14
CA THR A 249 5.21 -4.92 14.31
C THR A 249 5.84 -4.50 15.64
N ARG A 250 7.01 -3.83 15.64
CA ARG A 250 7.70 -3.32 16.83
C ARG A 250 7.24 -1.92 17.24
N LYS A 251 6.64 -1.14 16.33
CA LYS A 251 6.04 0.18 16.60
C LYS A 251 4.66 0.05 17.25
N PHE A 252 3.93 -1.03 16.95
CA PHE A 252 2.57 -1.28 17.46
C PHE A 252 2.49 -2.61 18.21
N LYS A 253 2.92 -2.62 19.47
CA LYS A 253 2.82 -3.82 20.33
C LYS A 253 1.34 -4.16 20.54
N GLY A 254 0.92 -5.40 20.24
CA GLY A 254 -0.48 -5.83 20.35
C GLY A 254 -1.34 -5.55 19.11
N MET A 255 -0.74 -5.25 17.96
CA MET A 255 -1.45 -5.16 16.69
C MET A 255 -2.22 -6.44 16.37
N TYR A 256 -3.40 -6.31 15.77
CA TYR A 256 -4.14 -7.46 15.27
C TYR A 256 -3.27 -8.23 14.26
N PRO A 257 -3.06 -9.55 14.43
CA PRO A 257 -2.22 -10.32 13.53
C PRO A 257 -2.63 -10.19 12.08
N CYS A 258 -3.93 -10.18 11.78
CA CYS A 258 -4.42 -9.94 10.42
C CYS A 258 -3.96 -8.60 9.81
N VAL A 259 -3.94 -7.52 10.59
CA VAL A 259 -3.44 -6.22 10.12
C VAL A 259 -1.93 -6.26 9.97
N ALA A 260 -1.22 -6.91 10.89
CA ALA A 260 0.22 -7.09 10.81
C ALA A 260 0.63 -7.90 9.57
N THR A 261 -0.06 -9.00 9.27
CA THR A 261 0.17 -9.83 8.08
C THR A 261 -0.05 -9.03 6.80
N MET A 262 -1.17 -8.30 6.69
CA MET A 262 -1.45 -7.42 5.53
C MET A 262 -0.34 -6.38 5.35
N LEU A 263 0.07 -5.70 6.43
CA LEU A 263 1.12 -4.67 6.39
C LEU A 263 2.51 -5.24 6.07
N ASN A 264 2.82 -6.44 6.55
CA ASN A 264 4.13 -7.06 6.38
C ASN A 264 4.32 -7.62 4.97
N ASN A 265 3.28 -8.24 4.41
CA ASN A 265 3.39 -9.01 3.17
C ASN A 265 2.84 -8.26 1.95
N GLY A 266 2.07 -7.19 2.15
CA GLY A 266 1.27 -6.62 1.06
C GLY A 266 0.04 -7.48 0.77
N VAL A 267 -0.77 -7.03 -0.19
CA VAL A 267 -2.04 -7.66 -0.55
C VAL A 267 -2.17 -7.65 -2.09
N PRO A 268 -2.56 -8.78 -2.72
CA PRO A 268 -2.70 -8.89 -4.16
C PRO A 268 -3.85 -8.03 -4.71
N LYS A 269 -3.83 -7.84 -6.03
CA LYS A 269 -4.89 -7.15 -6.77
C LYS A 269 -6.26 -7.82 -6.50
N GLY A 270 -7.29 -7.01 -6.30
CA GLY A 270 -8.66 -7.44 -5.96
C GLY A 270 -9.01 -7.32 -4.47
N GLU A 271 -8.03 -7.44 -3.57
CA GLU A 271 -8.26 -7.40 -2.12
C GLU A 271 -7.86 -6.06 -1.48
N ARG A 272 -7.02 -5.27 -2.17
CA ARG A 272 -6.40 -4.04 -1.67
C ARG A 272 -7.39 -3.05 -1.05
N ASN A 273 -8.53 -2.81 -1.69
CA ASN A 273 -9.47 -1.78 -1.20
C ASN A 273 -10.07 -2.14 0.17
N LYS A 274 -10.46 -3.40 0.37
CA LYS A 274 -11.03 -3.85 1.66
C LYS A 274 -9.95 -3.95 2.74
N CYS A 275 -8.75 -4.43 2.38
CA CYS A 275 -7.61 -4.47 3.31
C CYS A 275 -7.14 -3.06 3.71
N LEU A 276 -7.08 -2.11 2.77
CA LEU A 276 -6.78 -0.71 3.03
C LEU A 276 -7.81 -0.12 4.01
N ALA A 277 -9.10 -0.37 3.79
CA ALA A 277 -10.16 0.11 4.69
C ALA A 277 -10.00 -0.41 6.12
N ARG A 278 -9.63 -1.69 6.29
CA ARG A 278 -9.32 -2.26 7.61
C ARG A 278 -8.06 -1.67 8.24
N ILE A 279 -6.97 -1.53 7.49
CA ILE A 279 -5.71 -0.95 7.98
C ILE A 279 -5.95 0.49 8.46
N VAL A 280 -6.65 1.29 7.65
CA VAL A 280 -7.00 2.68 8.00
C VAL A 280 -7.88 2.73 9.25
N SER A 281 -8.90 1.88 9.33
CA SER A 281 -9.79 1.81 10.49
C SER A 281 -9.03 1.38 11.75
N TYR A 282 -8.07 0.45 11.63
CA TYR A 282 -7.22 0.03 12.74
C TYR A 282 -6.36 1.20 13.25
N PHE A 283 -5.71 1.94 12.36
CA PHE A 283 -4.89 3.08 12.76
C PHE A 283 -5.72 4.19 13.41
N ARG A 284 -6.88 4.50 12.86
CA ARG A 284 -7.78 5.54 13.38
C ARG A 284 -8.41 5.14 14.72
N ASP A 285 -9.00 3.95 14.79
CA ASP A 285 -9.94 3.60 15.88
C ASP A 285 -9.33 2.71 16.97
N CYS A 286 -8.23 1.99 16.66
CA CYS A 286 -7.56 1.09 17.60
C CYS A 286 -6.20 1.62 18.04
N ALA A 287 -5.30 1.88 17.10
CA ALA A 287 -3.97 2.40 17.41
C ALA A 287 -3.99 3.90 17.77
N LYS A 288 -5.04 4.63 17.38
CA LYS A 288 -5.19 6.08 17.56
C LYS A 288 -3.99 6.87 17.04
N GLU A 289 -3.48 6.45 15.89
CA GLU A 289 -2.38 7.14 15.23
C GLU A 289 -2.85 8.44 14.59
N ASN A 290 -1.92 9.37 14.41
CA ASN A 290 -2.20 10.59 13.65
C ASN A 290 -2.23 10.30 12.14
N TYR A 291 -2.89 11.19 11.40
CA TYR A 291 -3.09 11.08 9.95
C TYR A 291 -1.79 10.84 9.19
N ASP A 292 -0.76 11.65 9.46
CA ASP A 292 0.51 11.62 8.71
C ASP A 292 1.28 10.32 8.97
N SER A 293 1.38 9.88 10.23
CA SER A 293 2.03 8.63 10.64
C SER A 293 1.33 7.41 10.02
N ALA A 294 0.00 7.41 9.98
CA ALA A 294 -0.75 6.32 9.37
C ALA A 294 -0.66 6.32 7.84
N LEU A 295 -0.71 7.50 7.21
CA LEU A 295 -0.54 7.64 5.76
C LEU A 295 0.85 7.14 5.32
N GLU A 296 1.90 7.48 6.06
CA GLU A 296 3.26 7.00 5.79
C GLU A 296 3.31 5.46 5.78
N VAL A 297 2.70 4.81 6.77
CA VAL A 297 2.64 3.34 6.85
C VAL A 297 1.83 2.75 5.69
N VAL A 298 0.73 3.40 5.29
CA VAL A 298 -0.09 2.96 4.15
C VAL A 298 0.67 3.08 2.82
N LEU A 299 1.46 4.14 2.62
CA LEU A 299 2.27 4.29 1.42
C LEU A 299 3.37 3.22 1.34
N GLN A 300 4.01 2.89 2.46
CA GLN A 300 4.95 1.76 2.53
C GLN A 300 4.27 0.43 2.23
N TRP A 301 3.06 0.21 2.76
CA TRP A 301 2.27 -0.97 2.46
C TRP A 301 1.87 -1.05 0.97
N ASN A 302 1.56 0.09 0.34
CA ASN A 302 1.26 0.13 -1.09
C ASN A 302 2.47 -0.29 -1.95
N GLY A 303 3.69 0.10 -1.55
CA GLY A 303 4.91 -0.37 -2.23
C GLY A 303 4.98 -1.90 -2.29
N LYS A 304 4.73 -2.57 -1.16
CA LYS A 304 4.67 -4.04 -1.11
C LYS A 304 3.53 -4.63 -1.92
N CYS A 305 2.38 -3.96 -1.92
CA CYS A 305 1.26 -4.38 -2.75
C CYS A 305 1.64 -4.32 -4.24
N ASN A 306 2.30 -3.26 -4.68
CA ASN A 306 2.75 -3.05 -6.06
C ASN A 306 3.81 -4.07 -6.50
N GLU A 307 4.62 -4.59 -5.57
CA GLU A 307 5.56 -5.70 -5.83
C GLU A 307 4.83 -7.02 -6.15
N LEU A 308 3.55 -7.16 -5.79
CA LEU A 308 2.73 -8.35 -6.04
C LEU A 308 1.89 -8.26 -7.33
N CYS A 309 2.07 -7.23 -8.15
CA CYS A 309 1.29 -7.06 -9.39
C CYS A 309 2.15 -6.55 -10.55
N GLU A 310 1.60 -6.68 -11.75
CA GLU A 310 2.22 -6.14 -12.96
C GLU A 310 2.28 -4.60 -12.92
N GLU A 311 3.22 -4.00 -13.67
CA GLU A 311 3.48 -2.55 -13.64
C GLU A 311 2.23 -1.71 -13.93
N HIS A 312 1.41 -2.14 -14.92
CA HIS A 312 0.17 -1.45 -15.30
C HIS A 312 -0.95 -1.57 -14.25
N GLU A 313 -0.77 -2.39 -13.21
CA GLU A 313 -1.74 -2.63 -12.14
C GLU A 313 -1.33 -1.97 -10.82
N GLN A 314 -0.19 -1.29 -10.82
CA GLN A 314 0.34 -0.59 -9.65
C GLN A 314 -0.49 0.64 -9.35
N LYS A 315 -0.83 0.84 -8.07
CA LYS A 315 -1.46 2.09 -7.62
C LYS A 315 -0.39 3.12 -7.32
N LEU A 316 -0.53 4.30 -7.90
CA LEU A 316 0.35 5.45 -7.62
C LEU A 316 0.09 6.00 -6.21
N GLU A 317 1.11 6.64 -5.62
CA GLU A 317 1.01 7.21 -4.27
C GLU A 317 -0.13 8.23 -4.14
N ASP A 318 -0.36 9.06 -5.16
CA ASP A 318 -1.45 10.04 -5.17
C ASP A 318 -2.84 9.38 -5.14
N GLU A 319 -3.00 8.24 -5.81
CA GLU A 319 -4.25 7.49 -5.81
C GLU A 319 -4.52 6.91 -4.43
N VAL A 320 -3.51 6.28 -3.83
CA VAL A 320 -3.60 5.70 -2.49
C VAL A 320 -3.81 6.77 -1.44
N THR A 321 -3.19 7.95 -1.59
CA THR A 321 -3.38 9.08 -0.68
C THR A 321 -4.83 9.57 -0.72
N LYS A 322 -5.46 9.62 -1.91
CA LYS A 322 -6.88 9.97 -2.04
C LYS A 322 -7.79 8.90 -1.40
N ASP A 323 -7.51 7.63 -1.64
CA ASP A 323 -8.25 6.51 -1.04
C ASP A 323 -8.12 6.52 0.49
N PHE A 324 -6.91 6.72 1.00
CA PHE A 324 -6.61 6.86 2.42
C PHE A 324 -7.41 8.00 3.04
N LYS A 325 -7.37 9.20 2.44
CA LYS A 325 -8.09 10.38 2.96
C LYS A 325 -9.60 10.14 3.04
N ARG A 326 -10.18 9.48 2.04
CA ARG A 326 -11.60 9.11 2.02
C ARG A 326 -11.96 8.14 3.15
N LEU A 327 -11.08 7.18 3.44
CA LEU A 327 -11.28 6.21 4.50
C LEU A 327 -11.02 6.77 5.89
N TRP A 328 -10.07 7.72 6.00
CA TRP A 328 -9.72 8.38 7.25
C TRP A 328 -10.82 9.32 7.73
N TYR A 329 -11.42 10.07 6.80
CA TYR A 329 -12.57 10.95 7.03
C TYR A 329 -13.82 10.42 6.32
N PRO A 330 -14.39 9.30 6.79
CA PRO A 330 -15.49 8.67 6.09
C PRO A 330 -16.74 9.54 6.20
N LYS A 331 -17.44 9.71 5.07
CA LYS A 331 -18.74 10.42 5.04
C LYS A 331 -19.83 9.66 5.81
N GLU A 332 -19.70 8.34 5.90
CA GLU A 332 -20.59 7.46 6.66
C GLU A 332 -19.78 6.54 7.58
N PRO A 333 -20.18 6.32 8.83
CA PRO A 333 -19.49 5.42 9.73
C PRO A 333 -19.64 3.99 9.20
N TYR A 334 -18.56 3.43 8.67
CA TYR A 334 -18.49 2.05 8.19
C TYR A 334 -17.41 1.30 8.96
N ASN A 335 -17.74 0.11 9.47
CA ASN A 335 -16.88 -0.63 10.37
C ASN A 335 -16.13 -1.76 9.63
N PHE A 336 -14.81 -1.61 9.47
CA PHE A 336 -13.95 -2.61 8.83
C PHE A 336 -13.14 -3.45 9.83
N LEU A 337 -13.46 -3.38 11.12
CA LEU A 337 -12.72 -4.06 12.21
C LEU A 337 -13.35 -5.40 12.64
N GLY A 338 -14.45 -5.82 12.01
CA GLY A 338 -15.10 -7.10 12.31
C GLY A 338 -14.20 -8.33 12.07
N CYS A 339 -14.42 -9.42 12.81
CA CYS A 339 -13.70 -10.68 12.65
C CYS A 339 -14.37 -11.61 11.62
N ILE A 340 -13.76 -12.78 11.40
CA ILE A 340 -14.33 -13.86 10.60
C ILE A 340 -15.66 -14.27 11.24
N SER A 341 -16.73 -14.14 10.46
CA SER A 341 -18.10 -14.54 10.79
C SER A 341 -18.90 -14.72 9.50
N ASP A 342 -19.96 -15.50 9.56
CA ASP A 342 -20.79 -15.83 8.39
C ASP A 342 -21.43 -14.60 7.75
N ASN A 343 -21.67 -13.56 8.55
CA ASN A 343 -22.32 -12.33 8.11
C ASN A 343 -21.34 -11.22 7.68
N ASN A 344 -20.04 -11.49 7.70
CA ASN A 344 -19.04 -10.52 7.28
C ASN A 344 -18.57 -10.82 5.85
N THR A 345 -18.97 -9.99 4.90
CA THR A 345 -18.57 -10.09 3.48
C THR A 345 -17.07 -9.86 3.23
N PHE A 346 -16.30 -9.49 4.26
CA PHE A 346 -14.85 -9.45 4.25
C PHE A 346 -14.21 -10.72 4.82
N SER A 347 -14.96 -11.62 5.47
CA SER A 347 -14.47 -12.87 6.07
C SER A 347 -13.63 -13.73 5.11
N PRO A 348 -14.03 -13.96 3.84
CA PRO A 348 -13.24 -14.80 2.94
C PRO A 348 -11.84 -14.23 2.65
N ILE A 349 -11.71 -12.90 2.63
CA ILE A 349 -10.42 -12.23 2.45
C ILE A 349 -9.66 -12.23 3.77
N LEU A 350 -10.34 -11.89 4.87
CA LEU A 350 -9.73 -11.81 6.20
C LEU A 350 -9.15 -13.15 6.65
N ALA A 351 -9.79 -14.27 6.32
CA ALA A 351 -9.32 -15.62 6.62
C ALA A 351 -7.89 -15.90 6.10
N LYS A 352 -7.51 -15.31 4.96
CA LYS A 352 -6.17 -15.46 4.37
C LYS A 352 -5.06 -14.81 5.20
N TYR A 353 -5.42 -13.84 6.03
CA TYR A 353 -4.47 -13.05 6.82
C TYR A 353 -4.62 -13.30 8.32
N CYS A 354 -5.68 -13.96 8.75
CA CYS A 354 -5.98 -14.20 10.15
C CYS A 354 -5.04 -15.26 10.72
N ASP A 355 -4.45 -14.94 11.86
CA ASP A 355 -3.79 -15.91 12.73
C ASP A 355 -4.57 -15.92 14.04
N GLU A 356 -5.60 -16.77 14.08
CA GLU A 356 -6.49 -16.93 15.24
C GLU A 356 -5.71 -17.32 16.50
N ALA A 357 -4.73 -18.21 16.37
CA ALA A 357 -3.96 -18.74 17.48
C ALA A 357 -3.16 -17.65 18.21
N GLN A 358 -2.73 -16.60 17.51
CA GLN A 358 -1.93 -15.50 18.08
C GLN A 358 -2.69 -14.18 18.24
N CYS A 359 -3.99 -14.15 17.95
CA CYS A 359 -4.77 -12.92 17.96
C CYS A 359 -5.28 -12.58 19.36
N SER A 360 -4.86 -11.44 19.90
CA SER A 360 -5.35 -10.91 21.18
C SER A 360 -6.85 -10.56 21.18
N LYS A 361 -7.43 -10.31 20.00
CA LYS A 361 -8.88 -10.15 19.80
C LYS A 361 -9.62 -11.50 19.88
N HIS A 362 -8.90 -12.58 19.63
CA HIS A 362 -9.34 -13.96 19.85
C HIS A 362 -8.82 -14.49 21.18
N ARG A 363 -8.75 -13.63 22.23
CA ARG A 363 -8.68 -14.16 23.59
C ARG A 363 -9.86 -15.11 23.73
N ARG A 364 -9.56 -16.39 23.94
CA ARG A 364 -10.51 -17.37 24.43
C ARG A 364 -11.07 -16.83 25.75
N GLY A 365 -12.13 -16.04 25.67
CA GLY A 365 -13.22 -16.21 26.62
C GLY A 365 -13.58 -17.69 26.58
N PRO A 366 -13.94 -18.28 27.73
CA PRO A 366 -14.18 -19.72 27.81
C PRO A 366 -15.07 -20.10 26.63
N THR A 367 -14.65 -21.12 25.87
CA THR A 367 -15.49 -21.81 24.90
C THR A 367 -16.79 -22.13 25.61
N LYS A 368 -17.79 -21.28 25.43
CA LYS A 368 -19.14 -21.47 25.89
C LYS A 368 -19.96 -21.30 24.63
N ASP A 369 -20.74 -22.33 24.36
CA ASP A 369 -21.60 -22.49 23.21
C ASP A 369 -22.03 -21.16 22.58
N SER A 370 -21.95 -21.09 21.25
CA SER A 370 -22.61 -20.06 20.45
C SER A 370 -24.10 -19.88 20.79
N ASN A 371 -24.69 -20.86 21.48
CA ASN A 371 -26.08 -20.92 21.94
C ASN A 371 -26.28 -20.45 23.38
N GLN A 372 -25.27 -19.90 24.06
CA GLN A 372 -25.44 -19.42 25.43
C GLN A 372 -26.23 -18.09 25.46
N PHE A 373 -27.34 -18.08 26.18
CA PHE A 373 -28.14 -16.88 26.44
C PHE A 373 -27.81 -16.26 27.79
N PHE A 374 -27.82 -14.92 27.82
CA PHE A 374 -27.76 -14.11 29.02
C PHE A 374 -29.18 -13.64 29.38
N THR A 375 -29.60 -13.93 30.61
CA THR A 375 -30.88 -13.52 31.16
C THR A 375 -30.76 -12.14 31.78
N LEU A 376 -31.43 -11.15 31.19
CA LEU A 376 -31.43 -9.77 31.66
C LEU A 376 -32.79 -9.41 32.26
N ASP A 377 -32.80 -9.06 33.55
CA ASP A 377 -34.00 -8.62 34.26
C ASP A 377 -34.58 -7.33 33.64
N SER A 378 -35.91 -7.26 33.57
CA SER A 378 -36.67 -6.17 32.93
C SER A 378 -36.39 -4.80 33.54
N ARG A 379 -35.92 -4.73 34.79
CA ARG A 379 -35.49 -3.47 35.43
C ARG A 379 -34.36 -2.77 34.68
N TYR A 380 -33.51 -3.51 33.98
CA TYR A 380 -32.40 -2.97 33.20
C TYR A 380 -32.81 -2.50 31.80
N VAL A 381 -34.06 -2.76 31.37
CA VAL A 381 -34.56 -2.46 30.02
C VAL A 381 -35.89 -1.68 30.03
N THR A 382 -36.17 -0.95 31.10
CA THR A 382 -37.30 0.01 31.18
C THR A 382 -37.17 1.11 30.11
N ASP A 383 -38.25 1.85 29.83
CA ASP A 383 -38.21 2.98 28.88
C ASP A 383 -37.16 4.02 29.33
N LYS A 384 -37.06 4.27 30.65
CA LYS A 384 -36.04 5.15 31.23
C LYS A 384 -34.62 4.61 30.98
N CYS A 385 -34.40 3.31 31.15
CA CYS A 385 -33.09 2.70 30.91
C CYS A 385 -32.71 2.78 29.42
N LEU A 386 -33.58 2.37 28.50
CA LEU A 386 -33.27 2.37 27.07
C LEU A 386 -33.09 3.77 26.47
N CYS A 387 -33.73 4.79 27.04
CA CYS A 387 -33.55 6.17 26.62
C CYS A 387 -32.25 6.81 27.14
N ASN A 388 -31.74 6.36 28.30
CA ASN A 388 -30.57 7.00 28.95
C ASN A 388 -29.28 6.17 28.86
N LEU A 389 -29.37 4.87 28.62
CA LEU A 389 -28.23 3.96 28.55
C LEU A 389 -27.81 3.70 27.11
N LYS A 390 -26.50 3.51 26.95
CA LYS A 390 -25.86 3.13 25.69
C LYS A 390 -25.50 1.64 25.69
N GLY A 391 -25.19 1.07 24.52
CA GLY A 391 -24.79 -0.34 24.40
C GLY A 391 -23.66 -0.77 25.36
N TYR A 392 -22.67 0.08 25.61
CA TYR A 392 -21.59 -0.21 26.57
C TYR A 392 -22.08 -0.45 28.00
N ALA A 393 -23.18 0.20 28.40
CA ALA A 393 -23.79 -0.02 29.71
C ALA A 393 -24.29 -1.45 29.86
N TYR A 394 -24.83 -2.04 28.80
CA TYR A 394 -25.34 -3.41 28.83
C TYR A 394 -24.22 -4.46 28.90
N VAL A 395 -23.05 -4.18 28.33
CA VAL A 395 -21.85 -5.03 28.51
C VAL A 395 -21.35 -4.97 29.96
N ILE A 396 -21.26 -3.77 30.55
CA ILE A 396 -20.87 -3.63 31.96
C ILE A 396 -21.92 -4.28 32.89
N ILE A 397 -23.21 -4.08 32.64
CA ILE A 397 -24.29 -4.76 33.38
C ILE A 397 -24.13 -6.27 33.32
N LYS A 398 -23.86 -6.84 32.14
CA LYS A 398 -23.60 -8.28 31.99
C LYS A 398 -22.45 -8.74 32.87
N VAL A 399 -21.29 -8.06 32.84
CA VAL A 399 -20.13 -8.41 33.67
C VAL A 399 -20.46 -8.36 35.17
N LEU A 400 -21.19 -7.31 35.60
CA LEU A 400 -21.57 -7.13 37.00
C LEU A 400 -22.60 -8.18 37.49
N LEU A 401 -23.49 -8.64 36.60
CA LEU A 401 -24.50 -9.65 36.89
C LEU A 401 -23.94 -11.09 36.84
N ASP A 402 -23.00 -11.37 35.92
CA ASP A 402 -22.44 -12.72 35.71
C ASP A 402 -21.66 -13.23 36.94
N ASN A 403 -21.00 -12.34 37.70
CA ASN A 403 -19.96 -12.78 38.64
C ASN A 403 -20.22 -12.50 40.13
N LYS A 404 -21.39 -11.98 40.53
CA LYS A 404 -21.76 -11.67 41.94
C LYS A 404 -20.77 -10.85 42.79
N ASN A 405 -19.65 -10.42 42.21
CA ASN A 405 -18.55 -9.72 42.85
C ASN A 405 -18.71 -8.21 42.72
N ALA A 406 -18.03 -7.49 43.61
CA ALA A 406 -17.82 -6.05 43.46
C ALA A 406 -16.54 -5.81 42.66
N TYR A 407 -16.57 -4.86 41.74
CA TYR A 407 -15.46 -4.59 40.80
C TYR A 407 -14.91 -3.18 40.94
N LYS A 408 -13.60 -3.05 40.80
CA LYS A 408 -12.91 -1.77 40.60
C LYS A 408 -13.03 -1.34 39.13
N VAL A 409 -12.82 -0.05 38.89
CA VAL A 409 -12.79 0.50 37.51
C VAL A 409 -11.71 -0.20 36.67
N SER A 410 -10.52 -0.43 37.23
CA SER A 410 -9.42 -1.11 36.53
C SER A 410 -9.78 -2.53 36.11
N GLU A 411 -10.49 -3.28 36.96
CA GLU A 411 -10.92 -4.65 36.65
C GLU A 411 -11.98 -4.66 35.54
N LEU A 412 -12.92 -3.71 35.58
CA LEU A 412 -13.90 -3.56 34.50
C LEU A 412 -13.24 -3.15 33.18
N VAL A 413 -12.22 -2.30 33.22
CA VAL A 413 -11.39 -1.95 32.04
C VAL A 413 -10.74 -3.20 31.45
N GLU A 414 -10.15 -4.06 32.29
CA GLU A 414 -9.52 -5.30 31.85
C GLU A 414 -10.54 -6.31 31.27
N LEU A 415 -11.70 -6.47 31.91
CA LEU A 415 -12.73 -7.42 31.50
C LEU A 415 -13.50 -6.99 30.25
N THR A 416 -13.72 -5.69 30.06
CA THR A 416 -14.50 -5.16 28.93
C THR A 416 -13.64 -4.66 27.78
N GLY A 417 -12.36 -4.38 28.02
CA GLY A 417 -11.47 -3.73 27.05
C GLY A 417 -11.81 -2.26 26.78
N TYR A 418 -12.71 -1.65 27.56
CA TYR A 418 -13.09 -0.24 27.39
C TYR A 418 -12.10 0.71 28.08
N SER A 419 -12.06 1.96 27.63
CA SER A 419 -11.25 2.97 28.30
C SER A 419 -11.80 3.27 29.70
N GLU A 420 -10.91 3.65 30.61
CA GLU A 420 -11.28 4.05 31.97
C GLU A 420 -12.33 5.18 31.98
N GLN A 421 -12.22 6.12 31.04
CA GLN A 421 -13.20 7.20 30.87
C GLN A 421 -14.59 6.66 30.49
N THR A 422 -14.66 5.70 29.56
CA THR A 422 -15.94 5.08 29.15
C THR A 422 -16.55 4.29 30.30
N VAL A 423 -15.75 3.49 31.00
CA VAL A 423 -16.21 2.72 32.16
C VAL A 423 -16.74 3.66 33.25
N THR A 424 -15.98 4.70 33.60
CA THR A 424 -16.37 5.66 34.65
C THR A 424 -17.66 6.39 34.31
N ARG A 425 -17.80 6.91 33.07
CA ARG A 425 -19.04 7.57 32.63
C ARG A 425 -20.23 6.63 32.69
N THR A 426 -20.03 5.39 32.25
CA THR A 426 -21.09 4.38 32.25
C THR A 426 -21.53 4.02 33.66
N LEU A 427 -20.58 3.83 34.59
CA LEU A 427 -20.88 3.57 35.99
C LEU A 427 -21.66 4.72 36.63
N ASN A 428 -21.34 5.97 36.30
CA ASN A 428 -22.09 7.14 36.78
C ASN A 428 -23.55 7.11 36.29
N SER A 429 -23.80 6.84 35.00
CA SER A 429 -25.16 6.71 34.47
C SER A 429 -25.93 5.55 35.13
N LEU A 430 -25.25 4.43 35.40
CA LEU A 430 -25.85 3.29 36.10
C LEU A 430 -26.20 3.62 37.57
N LEU A 431 -25.38 4.44 38.24
CA LEU A 431 -25.66 4.93 39.59
C LEU A 431 -26.83 5.92 39.62
N GLU A 432 -26.89 6.86 38.66
CA GLU A 432 -27.99 7.82 38.52
C GLU A 432 -29.33 7.12 38.28
N LEU A 433 -29.32 6.04 37.51
CA LEU A 433 -30.49 5.17 37.31
C LEU A 433 -30.71 4.18 38.46
N GLN A 434 -29.88 4.23 39.50
CA GLN A 434 -29.96 3.38 40.69
C GLN A 434 -29.91 1.88 40.38
N LEU A 435 -29.20 1.47 39.32
CA LEU A 435 -29.10 0.07 38.86
C LEU A 435 -27.93 -0.68 39.54
N ILE A 436 -26.96 0.05 40.06
CA ILE A 436 -25.78 -0.50 40.75
C ILE A 436 -25.58 0.20 42.11
N ASN A 437 -24.76 -0.42 42.96
CA ASN A 437 -24.28 0.14 44.22
C ASN A 437 -22.79 0.48 44.10
N LYS A 438 -22.38 1.54 44.80
CA LYS A 438 -20.98 1.92 44.98
C LYS A 438 -20.61 1.74 46.45
N SER A 439 -19.55 0.99 46.73
CA SER A 439 -18.94 0.92 48.06
C SER A 439 -17.62 1.69 48.06
N THR A 440 -17.39 2.43 49.15
CA THR A 440 -16.17 3.20 49.41
C THR A 440 -15.34 2.61 50.54
N GLU A 441 -15.54 1.33 50.87
CA GLU A 441 -14.75 0.64 51.89
C GLU A 441 -13.30 0.44 51.39
N GLY A 442 -12.39 1.26 51.90
CA GLY A 442 -10.96 1.27 51.56
C GLY A 442 -10.51 2.48 50.72
N VAL A 443 -9.34 2.38 50.09
CA VAL A 443 -8.73 3.47 49.27
C VAL A 443 -9.34 3.57 47.87
N VAL A 444 -10.09 2.55 47.41
CA VAL A 444 -10.58 2.44 46.03
C VAL A 444 -12.06 2.09 45.97
N ASN A 445 -12.81 2.82 45.15
CA ASN A 445 -14.24 2.60 44.92
C ASN A 445 -14.50 1.25 44.23
N THR A 446 -15.48 0.49 44.72
CA THR A 446 -15.97 -0.74 44.07
C THR A 446 -17.45 -0.64 43.70
N TYR A 447 -17.84 -1.34 42.64
CA TYR A 447 -19.17 -1.25 42.03
C TYR A 447 -19.80 -2.64 41.90
N LYS A 448 -21.09 -2.75 42.21
CA LYS A 448 -21.82 -4.02 42.24
C LYS A 448 -23.23 -3.86 41.68
N ALA A 449 -23.74 -4.81 40.90
CA ALA A 449 -25.13 -4.78 40.43
C ALA A 449 -26.12 -4.86 41.62
N LYS A 450 -27.28 -4.18 41.51
CA LYS A 450 -28.34 -4.31 42.50
C LYS A 450 -29.15 -5.59 42.28
N ASN A 451 -29.48 -6.26 43.39
CA ASN A 451 -30.38 -7.40 43.51
C ASN A 451 -30.04 -8.59 42.60
N TYR A 452 -29.31 -9.55 43.18
CA TYR A 452 -28.86 -10.82 42.57
C TYR A 452 -29.91 -11.92 42.46
N ALA A 453 -31.14 -11.65 42.89
CA ALA A 453 -32.19 -12.65 42.77
C ALA A 453 -32.45 -12.91 41.27
N PRO A 454 -32.48 -14.18 40.82
CA PRO A 454 -32.88 -14.49 39.47
C PRO A 454 -34.28 -13.89 39.21
N PRO A 455 -34.49 -13.27 38.05
CA PRO A 455 -35.77 -12.65 37.72
C PRO A 455 -36.88 -13.69 37.78
N LYS A 456 -38.06 -13.28 38.25
CA LYS A 456 -39.25 -14.14 38.19
C LYS A 456 -39.65 -14.37 36.74
N GLU A 457 -40.42 -15.44 36.49
CA GLU A 457 -40.93 -15.75 35.17
C GLU A 457 -41.68 -14.53 34.58
N LYS A 458 -41.40 -14.19 33.31
CA LYS A 458 -41.91 -13.00 32.59
C LYS A 458 -41.35 -11.63 33.03
N GLU A 459 -40.39 -11.57 33.95
CA GLU A 459 -39.70 -10.34 34.35
C GLU A 459 -38.30 -10.21 33.75
N TYR A 460 -38.01 -10.89 32.63
CA TYR A 460 -36.71 -10.82 31.97
C TYR A 460 -36.80 -10.92 30.45
N ILE A 461 -35.69 -10.60 29.79
CA ILE A 461 -35.43 -10.91 28.38
C ILE A 461 -34.20 -11.81 28.29
N THR A 462 -34.14 -12.66 27.27
CA THR A 462 -32.92 -13.38 26.91
C THR A 462 -32.21 -12.66 25.78
N LEU A 463 -30.89 -12.62 25.87
CA LEU A 463 -30.00 -12.02 24.88
C LEU A 463 -28.87 -13.00 24.56
N PRO A 464 -28.58 -13.32 23.30
CA PRO A 464 -27.40 -14.11 22.94
C PRO A 464 -26.12 -13.49 23.51
N VAL A 465 -25.30 -14.28 24.22
CA VAL A 465 -24.02 -13.80 24.79
C VAL A 465 -23.12 -13.23 23.69
N LYS A 466 -23.18 -13.84 22.49
CA LYS A 466 -22.47 -13.40 21.28
C LYS A 466 -22.68 -11.92 20.96
N LEU A 467 -23.84 -11.32 21.24
CA LEU A 467 -24.08 -9.89 20.99
C LEU A 467 -23.14 -8.97 21.78
N PHE A 468 -22.84 -9.35 23.02
CA PHE A 468 -21.95 -8.58 23.88
C PHE A 468 -20.50 -8.71 23.40
N ASP A 469 -20.10 -9.92 23.01
CA ASP A 469 -18.79 -10.18 22.41
C ASP A 469 -18.63 -9.41 21.11
N MET A 470 -19.66 -9.38 20.25
CA MET A 470 -19.67 -8.57 19.02
C MET A 470 -19.48 -7.09 19.32
N LEU A 471 -20.05 -6.52 20.39
CA LEU A 471 -19.81 -5.11 20.74
C LEU A 471 -18.40 -4.89 21.28
N VAL A 472 -17.90 -5.76 22.16
CA VAL A 472 -16.52 -5.71 22.69
C VAL A 472 -15.50 -5.81 21.54
N ASN A 473 -15.78 -6.70 20.59
CA ASN A 473 -14.98 -6.91 19.39
C ASN A 473 -15.18 -5.83 18.33
N LYS A 474 -16.00 -4.80 18.57
CA LYS A 474 -16.32 -3.76 17.59
C LYS A 474 -16.78 -4.36 16.26
N GLU A 475 -17.64 -5.37 16.31
CA GLU A 475 -18.37 -5.92 15.15
C GLU A 475 -19.71 -5.21 14.98
N ILE A 476 -20.33 -4.84 16.10
CA ILE A 476 -21.51 -3.99 16.17
C ILE A 476 -21.20 -2.72 16.96
N SER A 477 -21.99 -1.69 16.74
CA SER A 477 -21.98 -0.41 17.44
C SER A 477 -22.86 -0.43 18.68
N GLU A 478 -22.67 0.58 19.55
CA GLU A 478 -23.50 0.74 20.74
C GLU A 478 -24.99 0.92 20.42
N GLN A 479 -25.31 1.55 19.27
CA GLN A 479 -26.67 1.77 18.81
C GLN A 479 -27.31 0.50 18.27
N GLU A 480 -26.54 -0.37 17.61
CA GLU A 480 -27.05 -1.67 17.11
C GLU A 480 -27.40 -2.60 18.26
N LEU A 481 -26.54 -2.70 19.29
CA LEU A 481 -26.86 -3.48 20.49
C LEU A 481 -28.09 -2.91 21.20
N LEU A 482 -28.17 -1.59 21.37
CA LEU A 482 -29.29 -0.96 22.05
C LEU A 482 -30.62 -1.16 21.28
N LEU A 483 -30.59 -1.03 19.96
CA LEU A 483 -31.75 -1.27 19.10
C LEU A 483 -32.19 -2.74 19.16
N TYR A 484 -31.26 -3.68 19.16
CA TYR A 484 -31.56 -5.11 19.35
C TYR A 484 -32.32 -5.33 20.67
N ILE A 485 -31.76 -4.84 21.78
CA ILE A 485 -32.35 -4.99 23.12
C ILE A 485 -33.75 -4.37 23.17
N ALA A 486 -33.95 -3.20 22.56
CA ALA A 486 -35.25 -2.53 22.51
C ALA A 486 -36.30 -3.34 21.73
N ILE A 487 -35.95 -3.85 20.55
CA ILE A 487 -36.85 -4.69 19.74
C ILE A 487 -37.16 -5.97 20.51
N ARG A 488 -36.16 -6.60 21.12
CA ARG A 488 -36.30 -7.84 21.88
C ARG A 488 -37.21 -7.67 23.10
N ARG A 489 -36.98 -6.61 23.89
CA ARG A 489 -37.84 -6.29 25.03
C ARG A 489 -39.27 -6.02 24.61
N ASN A 490 -39.47 -5.30 23.51
CA ASN A 490 -40.81 -5.02 23.02
C ASN A 490 -41.50 -6.31 22.52
N ALA A 491 -40.77 -7.26 21.94
CA ALA A 491 -41.31 -8.57 21.60
C ALA A 491 -41.81 -9.33 22.85
N TYR A 492 -40.99 -9.42 23.92
CA TYR A 492 -41.39 -10.04 25.19
C TYR A 492 -42.61 -9.37 25.83
N ALA A 493 -42.69 -8.03 25.72
CA ALA A 493 -43.80 -7.24 26.26
C ALA A 493 -44.99 -7.10 25.31
N SER A 494 -44.99 -7.77 24.14
CA SER A 494 -46.03 -7.62 23.10
C SER A 494 -46.30 -6.16 22.69
N LYS A 495 -45.25 -5.32 22.71
CA LYS A 495 -45.27 -3.91 22.28
C LYS A 495 -44.91 -3.78 20.79
N LYS A 496 -45.42 -2.74 20.14
CA LYS A 496 -45.13 -2.46 18.72
C LYS A 496 -43.67 -2.02 18.52
N CYS A 497 -43.05 -2.48 17.43
CA CYS A 497 -41.68 -2.13 17.02
C CYS A 497 -41.63 -1.29 15.73
N THR A 498 -42.61 -0.40 15.54
CA THR A 498 -42.59 0.57 14.43
C THR A 498 -41.44 1.57 14.60
N GLN A 499 -40.95 2.12 13.49
CA GLN A 499 -39.84 3.10 13.52
C GLN A 499 -40.14 4.32 14.41
N ASP A 500 -41.36 4.84 14.41
CA ASP A 500 -41.78 5.94 15.30
C ASP A 500 -41.67 5.56 16.79
N VAL A 501 -42.21 4.39 17.17
CA VAL A 501 -42.15 3.90 18.56
C VAL A 501 -40.71 3.67 19.02
N LEU A 502 -39.89 3.01 18.21
CA LEU A 502 -38.48 2.77 18.53
C LEU A 502 -37.68 4.08 18.54
N GLY A 503 -37.99 5.01 17.64
CA GLY A 503 -37.37 6.33 17.58
C GLY A 503 -37.64 7.15 18.84
N LYS A 504 -38.90 7.19 19.29
CA LYS A 504 -39.27 7.84 20.57
C LYS A 504 -38.62 7.17 21.79
N LEU A 505 -38.54 5.85 21.80
CA LEU A 505 -37.95 5.09 22.91
C LEU A 505 -36.45 5.30 23.06
N LEU A 506 -35.73 5.41 21.94
CA LEU A 506 -34.27 5.48 21.90
C LEU A 506 -33.73 6.90 21.67
N ASP A 507 -34.61 7.89 21.56
CA ASP A 507 -34.30 9.25 21.12
C ASP A 507 -33.53 9.28 19.78
N LEU A 508 -34.06 8.53 18.80
CA LEU A 508 -33.49 8.38 17.47
C LEU A 508 -34.48 8.77 16.38
N THR A 509 -33.95 9.31 15.27
CA THR A 509 -34.77 9.59 14.08
C THR A 509 -35.17 8.30 13.37
N GLU A 510 -36.30 8.30 12.66
CA GLU A 510 -36.73 7.16 11.81
C GLU A 510 -35.63 6.76 10.81
N ARG A 511 -34.91 7.75 10.27
CA ARG A 511 -33.78 7.54 9.36
C ARG A 511 -32.63 6.79 10.05
N SER A 512 -32.33 7.14 11.30
CA SER A 512 -31.31 6.44 12.08
C SER A 512 -31.73 5.00 12.35
N ILE A 513 -32.98 4.78 12.81
CA ILE A 513 -33.53 3.43 13.04
C ILE A 513 -33.47 2.61 11.75
N SER A 514 -33.90 3.15 10.61
CA SER A 514 -33.88 2.43 9.34
C SER A 514 -32.47 2.06 8.91
N ARG A 515 -31.50 2.96 9.07
CA ARG A 515 -30.10 2.70 8.73
C ARG A 515 -29.50 1.63 9.65
N THR A 516 -29.69 1.76 10.96
CA THR A 516 -29.20 0.79 11.94
C THR A 516 -29.83 -0.59 11.72
N ALA A 517 -31.13 -0.66 11.49
CA ALA A 517 -31.83 -1.91 11.19
C ALA A 517 -31.31 -2.59 9.91
N LYS A 518 -31.05 -1.85 8.84
CA LYS A 518 -30.44 -2.40 7.61
C LYS A 518 -29.06 -2.98 7.88
N GLN A 519 -28.24 -2.30 8.69
CA GLN A 519 -26.93 -2.80 9.06
C GLN A 519 -27.05 -4.09 9.88
N MET A 520 -27.95 -4.13 10.86
CA MET A 520 -28.24 -5.33 11.65
C MET A 520 -28.70 -6.51 10.79
N VAL A 521 -29.51 -6.27 9.75
CA VAL A 521 -29.89 -7.31 8.76
C VAL A 521 -28.68 -7.81 7.99
N SER A 522 -27.82 -6.91 7.50
CA SER A 522 -26.58 -7.31 6.79
C SER A 522 -25.62 -8.11 7.68
N LEU A 523 -25.70 -7.92 9.00
CA LEU A 523 -24.92 -8.64 10.00
C LEU A 523 -25.63 -9.89 10.54
N GLY A 524 -26.78 -10.28 9.97
CA GLY A 524 -27.58 -11.44 10.38
C GLY A 524 -28.06 -11.39 11.84
N LEU A 525 -28.15 -10.20 12.42
CA LEU A 525 -28.67 -10.01 13.79
C LEU A 525 -30.20 -10.01 13.81
N LEU A 526 -30.80 -9.57 12.70
CA LEU A 526 -32.24 -9.46 12.52
C LEU A 526 -32.61 -9.86 11.10
N GLU A 527 -33.77 -10.46 10.94
CA GLU A 527 -34.48 -10.48 9.67
C GLU A 527 -35.72 -9.61 9.78
N ILE A 528 -36.04 -8.90 8.70
CA ILE A 528 -37.18 -7.98 8.67
C ILE A 528 -38.12 -8.41 7.56
N GLU A 529 -39.28 -8.92 7.95
CA GLU A 529 -40.36 -9.26 7.03
C GLU A 529 -41.39 -8.11 6.98
N PRO A 530 -41.45 -7.36 5.87
CA PRO A 530 -42.48 -6.34 5.71
C PRO A 530 -43.83 -7.01 5.40
N ARG A 531 -44.79 -6.89 6.31
CA ARG A 531 -46.18 -7.28 6.07
C ARG A 531 -47.01 -6.08 5.67
N LYS A 532 -47.65 -6.17 4.52
CA LYS A 532 -48.58 -5.17 4.00
C LYS A 532 -49.83 -5.11 4.86
N THR A 533 -50.33 -3.90 5.10
CA THR A 533 -51.49 -3.67 5.98
C THR A 533 -52.80 -3.52 5.22
N GLY A 534 -52.76 -3.49 3.88
CA GLY A 534 -53.89 -3.10 3.04
C GLY A 534 -54.27 -1.62 3.12
N ASN A 535 -53.67 -0.83 4.02
CA ASN A 535 -53.97 0.59 4.18
C ASN A 535 -53.13 1.44 3.24
N ILE A 536 -53.79 2.08 2.29
CA ILE A 536 -53.17 2.92 1.28
C ILE A 536 -53.17 4.39 1.71
N ILE A 537 -52.00 5.05 1.66
CA ILE A 537 -51.84 6.48 1.92
C ILE A 537 -51.24 7.20 0.72
N LYS A 538 -51.69 8.43 0.46
CA LYS A 538 -51.07 9.33 -0.51
C LYS A 538 -49.96 10.14 0.16
N LYS A 539 -48.74 10.06 -0.37
CA LYS A 539 -47.61 10.91 0.06
C LYS A 539 -47.09 11.62 -1.19
N GLY A 540 -47.52 12.87 -1.39
CA GLY A 540 -47.35 13.58 -2.66
C GLY A 540 -48.14 12.92 -3.80
N GLY A 541 -47.56 12.86 -5.00
CA GLY A 541 -48.17 12.22 -6.18
C GLY A 541 -48.11 10.69 -6.23
N LYS A 542 -47.60 10.02 -5.18
CA LYS A 542 -47.47 8.57 -5.11
C LYS A 542 -48.38 7.96 -4.04
N THR A 543 -48.99 6.84 -4.41
CA THR A 543 -49.83 5.99 -3.58
C THR A 543 -48.93 4.93 -2.92
N ILE A 544 -48.84 4.92 -1.60
CA ILE A 544 -47.96 4.01 -0.84
C ILE A 544 -48.84 3.18 0.11
N GLU A 545 -48.73 1.86 0.02
CA GLU A 545 -49.35 0.94 0.98
C GLU A 545 -48.53 0.90 2.27
N LYS A 546 -49.17 1.14 3.42
CA LYS A 546 -48.51 1.00 4.73
C LYS A 546 -48.12 -0.46 4.95
N SER A 547 -46.89 -0.69 5.39
CA SER A 547 -46.40 -2.00 5.86
C SER A 547 -45.94 -1.91 7.31
N PHE A 548 -46.02 -3.03 8.03
CA PHE A 548 -45.38 -3.22 9.33
C PHE A 548 -44.22 -4.19 9.18
N ASN A 549 -43.18 -4.01 9.99
CA ASN A 549 -42.02 -4.88 10.02
C ASN A 549 -42.22 -5.94 11.11
N PHE A 550 -42.13 -7.21 10.73
CA PHE A 550 -41.93 -8.32 11.66
C PHE A 550 -40.43 -8.59 11.75
N TYR A 551 -39.93 -8.73 12.98
CA TYR A 551 -38.52 -8.97 13.24
C TYR A 551 -38.33 -10.42 13.66
N ARG A 552 -37.45 -11.17 12.97
CA ARG A 552 -36.94 -12.46 13.43
C ARG A 552 -35.51 -12.31 13.93
N PHE A 553 -35.08 -13.23 14.79
CA PHE A 553 -33.78 -13.18 15.46
C PHE A 553 -32.98 -14.44 15.09
N PRO A 554 -32.24 -14.42 13.95
CA PRO A 554 -31.55 -15.61 13.44
C PRO A 554 -30.54 -16.22 14.41
N LEU A 555 -29.97 -15.41 15.30
CA LEU A 555 -29.05 -15.86 16.36
C LEU A 555 -29.71 -16.77 17.42
N GLU A 556 -31.01 -17.01 17.32
CA GLU A 556 -31.79 -17.76 18.29
C GLU A 556 -32.56 -18.94 17.69
N GLU A 557 -32.55 -19.08 16.36
CA GLU A 557 -33.17 -20.21 15.69
C GLU A 557 -32.22 -21.41 15.84
N GLN A 558 -32.67 -22.44 16.57
CA GLN A 558 -31.95 -23.71 16.66
C GLN A 558 -31.87 -24.34 15.27
N SER A 559 -30.71 -24.84 14.87
CA SER A 559 -30.62 -25.71 13.70
C SER A 559 -31.50 -26.93 13.96
N ASP A 560 -32.48 -27.18 13.11
CA ASP A 560 -33.37 -28.37 13.14
C ASP A 560 -32.62 -29.72 13.01
N GLU A 561 -31.29 -29.74 13.06
CA GLU A 561 -30.45 -30.95 12.94
C GLU A 561 -30.41 -31.80 14.23
N ASP A 562 -30.92 -31.31 15.36
CA ASP A 562 -30.96 -32.06 16.64
C ASP A 562 -32.36 -32.65 16.97
N ALA A 563 -33.31 -32.64 16.03
CA ALA A 563 -34.65 -33.20 16.23
C ALA A 563 -34.75 -34.73 15.96
N ASP A 564 -33.67 -35.36 15.48
CA ASP A 564 -33.58 -36.81 15.29
C ASP A 564 -32.43 -37.40 16.14
N ILE A 565 -32.62 -37.47 17.47
CA ILE A 565 -31.97 -38.47 18.35
C ILE A 565 -32.99 -39.03 19.34
#